data_AF-X1T2B5-F1
#
_entry.id   AF-X1T2B5-F1
#
_cell.length_a   1.000
_cell.length_b   1.000
_cell.length_c   1.000
_cell.angle_alpha   90.00
_cell.angle_beta   90.00
_cell.angle_gamma   90.00
#
_symmetry.space_group_name_H-M   'P 1'
#
loop_
_entity.id
_entity.type
_entity.pdbx_description
1 polymer ?
#
loop_
_entity_poly.entity_id
_entity_poly.type
_entity_poly.pdbx_seq_one_letter_code
_entity_poly.pdbx_strand_id
1 'polypeptide(L)'
;DGISLEDKKAYELLSQAETLGVFQVESRGMQDLIKKIHPERFEDLIAVLALYRPGPLRMMDDFIDRKQGRSKIQYLHPKLEPILKETYGVILYQEQVMIIANILADFSLGEADILRRAMGKKIPRLMEEQKDKFIEGAKKKEVNPSLATRIFELMAHFAGYGFNKSHSTGYALISYQTAYLKANYPLEFMAALLTSEIENTDKLALYINECRRMDIKILPPDINHSLANFMVEKNKLRFALGAIKNVGKAAISSILRVREK
;
A
#
# COMPACT_ATOMS: atom_id res chain seq x y z
N ASP A 1 -16.36 1.35 -7.77
CA ASP A 1 -16.43 2.40 -6.72
C ASP A 1 -17.39 2.11 -5.56
N GLY A 2 -18.18 1.01 -5.59
CA GLY A 2 -19.14 0.69 -4.52
C GLY A 2 -18.67 -0.34 -3.48
N ILE A 3 -17.38 -0.65 -3.39
CA ILE A 3 -16.84 -1.62 -2.42
C ILE A 3 -16.57 -0.90 -1.09
N SER A 4 -17.04 -1.45 0.03
CA SER A 4 -16.74 -0.92 1.38
C SER A 4 -15.24 -1.00 1.68
N LEU A 5 -14.67 0.05 2.27
CA LEU A 5 -13.26 0.10 2.73
C LEU A 5 -13.06 -0.49 4.14
N GLU A 6 -14.10 -1.13 4.70
CA GLU A 6 -14.12 -1.68 6.06
C GLU A 6 -14.36 -3.22 6.07
N ASP A 7 -14.15 -3.90 4.94
CA ASP A 7 -14.39 -5.34 4.83
C ASP A 7 -13.40 -6.14 5.69
N LYS A 8 -13.91 -6.83 6.70
CA LYS A 8 -13.10 -7.58 7.66
C LYS A 8 -12.27 -8.68 6.99
N LYS A 9 -12.85 -9.40 6.01
CA LYS A 9 -12.15 -10.49 5.34
C LYS A 9 -10.94 -9.99 4.54
N ALA A 10 -11.07 -8.83 3.89
CA ALA A 10 -9.96 -8.18 3.21
C ALA A 10 -8.82 -7.84 4.19
N TYR A 11 -9.13 -7.27 5.36
CA TYR A 11 -8.12 -6.94 6.37
C TYR A 11 -7.54 -8.17 7.07
N GLU A 12 -8.31 -9.23 7.28
CA GLU A 12 -7.81 -10.52 7.79
C GLU A 12 -6.78 -11.12 6.83
N LEU A 13 -7.11 -11.18 5.53
CA LEU A 13 -6.20 -11.64 4.47
C LEU A 13 -4.93 -10.79 4.43
N LEU A 14 -5.07 -9.46 4.45
CA LEU A 14 -3.93 -8.53 4.48
C LEU A 14 -3.09 -8.76 5.74
N SER A 15 -3.69 -8.78 6.93
CA SER A 15 -2.97 -8.90 8.20
C SER A 15 -2.25 -10.23 8.41
N GLN A 16 -2.73 -11.31 7.78
CA GLN A 16 -2.03 -12.59 7.72
C GLN A 16 -0.92 -12.60 6.64
N ALA A 17 -0.81 -11.52 5.87
CA ALA A 17 0.07 -11.33 4.72
C ALA A 17 -0.12 -12.40 3.62
N GLU A 18 -1.37 -12.80 3.40
CA GLU A 18 -1.76 -13.71 2.33
C GLU A 18 -1.90 -12.99 0.99
N THR A 19 -0.89 -12.20 0.62
CA THR A 19 -0.97 -11.16 -0.40
C THR A 19 -0.49 -11.58 -1.79
N LEU A 20 -0.21 -12.87 -2.04
CA LEU A 20 0.15 -13.30 -3.40
C LEU A 20 -0.98 -12.96 -4.39
N GLY A 21 -0.64 -12.29 -5.49
CA GLY A 21 -1.59 -11.73 -6.46
C GLY A 21 -2.25 -10.40 -6.05
N VAL A 22 -2.00 -9.89 -4.85
CA VAL A 22 -2.55 -8.61 -4.37
C VAL A 22 -1.60 -7.49 -4.75
N PHE A 23 -2.11 -6.52 -5.50
CA PHE A 23 -1.32 -5.46 -6.11
C PHE A 23 -0.41 -4.72 -5.12
N GLN A 24 0.83 -4.45 -5.53
CA GLN A 24 1.92 -3.82 -4.75
C GLN A 24 2.38 -4.52 -3.47
N VAL A 25 1.65 -5.52 -2.95
CA VAL A 25 1.93 -6.09 -1.63
C VAL A 25 2.40 -7.55 -1.63
N GLU A 26 2.85 -8.05 -2.78
CA GLU A 26 3.23 -9.47 -2.96
C GLU A 26 4.64 -9.83 -2.50
N SER A 27 5.57 -8.87 -2.51
CA SER A 27 6.99 -9.17 -2.23
C SER A 27 7.20 -9.65 -0.79
N ARG A 28 8.15 -10.55 -0.58
CA ARG A 28 8.42 -11.14 0.74
C ARG A 28 8.66 -10.09 1.84
N GLY A 29 9.49 -9.08 1.57
CA GLY A 29 9.74 -8.03 2.56
C GLY A 29 8.50 -7.17 2.83
N MET A 30 7.61 -7.00 1.86
CA MET A 30 6.34 -6.30 2.06
C MET A 30 5.38 -7.14 2.90
N GLN A 31 5.33 -8.46 2.66
CA GLN A 31 4.60 -9.40 3.51
C GLN A 31 5.11 -9.37 4.95
N ASP A 32 6.43 -9.36 5.15
CA ASP A 32 7.03 -9.25 6.48
C ASP A 32 6.66 -7.93 7.18
N LEU A 33 6.63 -6.81 6.43
CA LEU A 33 6.17 -5.52 6.95
C LEU A 33 4.69 -5.56 7.33
N ILE A 34 3.85 -6.11 6.46
CA ILE A 34 2.41 -6.21 6.70
C ILE A 34 2.11 -7.06 7.94
N LYS A 35 2.80 -8.19 8.13
CA LYS A 35 2.64 -9.01 9.35
C LYS A 35 2.95 -8.23 10.62
N LYS A 36 3.95 -7.35 10.58
CA LYS A 36 4.32 -6.50 11.72
C LYS A 36 3.32 -5.37 11.95
N ILE A 37 2.86 -4.72 10.88
CA ILE A 37 1.93 -3.60 10.95
C ILE A 37 0.52 -4.08 11.32
N HIS A 38 0.08 -5.24 10.82
CA HIS A 38 -1.26 -5.78 10.99
C HIS A 38 -2.35 -4.77 10.57
N PRO A 39 -2.47 -4.42 9.27
CA PRO A 39 -3.41 -3.40 8.79
C PRO A 39 -4.88 -3.76 9.08
N GLU A 40 -5.61 -2.87 9.73
CA GLU A 40 -7.02 -3.08 10.13
C GLU A 40 -7.98 -2.05 9.50
N ARG A 41 -7.43 -1.02 8.85
CA ARG A 41 -8.15 0.07 8.19
C ARG A 41 -7.39 0.58 6.98
N PHE A 42 -8.06 1.39 6.16
CA PHE A 42 -7.55 1.81 4.87
C PHE A 42 -6.29 2.68 5.02
N GLU A 43 -6.26 3.56 6.02
CA GLU A 43 -5.11 4.41 6.33
C GLU A 43 -3.83 3.62 6.63
N ASP A 44 -3.97 2.42 7.22
CA ASP A 44 -2.82 1.58 7.51
C ASP A 44 -2.20 1.04 6.22
N LEU A 45 -3.02 0.69 5.24
CA LEU A 45 -2.55 0.25 3.93
C LEU A 45 -1.87 1.39 3.17
N ILE A 46 -2.40 2.61 3.27
CA ILE A 46 -1.74 3.82 2.74
C ILE A 46 -0.36 3.99 3.38
N ALA A 47 -0.24 3.76 4.69
CA ALA A 47 1.02 3.85 5.42
C ALA A 47 2.00 2.73 5.07
N VAL A 48 1.54 1.48 4.89
CA VAL A 48 2.36 0.34 4.45
C VAL A 48 3.11 0.67 3.16
N LEU A 49 2.40 1.19 2.15
CA LEU A 49 3.00 1.56 0.85
C LEU A 49 3.95 2.76 0.94
N ALA A 50 3.73 3.65 1.92
CA ALA A 50 4.64 4.75 2.18
C ALA A 50 5.93 4.28 2.88
N LEU A 51 5.82 3.35 3.83
CA LEU A 51 6.91 2.90 4.71
C LEU A 51 7.90 1.93 4.03
N TYR A 52 7.45 1.09 3.09
CA TYR A 52 8.29 0.05 2.49
C TYR A 52 9.29 0.59 1.46
N ARG A 53 10.35 1.27 1.95
CA ARG A 53 11.40 1.88 1.13
C ARG A 53 12.77 1.77 1.81
N PRO A 54 13.88 1.91 1.06
CA PRO A 54 15.20 2.08 1.65
C PRO A 54 15.27 3.41 2.43
N GLY A 55 15.64 3.38 3.71
CA GLY A 55 15.90 4.59 4.51
C GLY A 55 15.18 4.72 5.85
N PRO A 56 13.83 4.67 5.91
CA PRO A 56 13.07 5.01 7.11
C PRO A 56 12.97 3.86 8.15
N LEU A 57 14.05 3.13 8.42
CA LEU A 57 14.01 1.95 9.31
C LEU A 57 13.52 2.32 10.71
N ARG A 58 14.10 3.37 11.33
CA ARG A 58 13.67 3.83 12.66
C ARG A 58 12.24 4.39 12.68
N MET A 59 11.83 5.06 11.60
CA MET A 59 10.47 5.60 11.46
C MET A 59 9.44 4.48 11.38
N MET A 60 9.78 3.42 10.64
CA MET A 60 8.97 2.21 10.51
C MET A 60 8.83 1.51 11.86
N ASP A 61 9.92 1.35 12.60
CA ASP A 61 9.88 0.74 13.94
C ASP A 61 9.00 1.56 14.90
N ASP A 62 9.16 2.89 14.95
CA ASP A 62 8.31 3.78 15.76
C ASP A 62 6.82 3.67 15.38
N PHE A 63 6.51 3.59 14.08
CA PHE A 63 5.15 3.42 13.60
C PHE A 63 4.55 2.08 14.07
N ILE A 64 5.28 0.98 13.87
CA ILE A 64 4.84 -0.37 14.25
C ILE A 64 4.68 -0.45 15.77
N ASP A 65 5.65 0.02 16.55
CA ASP A 65 5.62 -0.05 18.01
C ASP A 65 4.44 0.73 18.59
N ARG A 66 4.16 1.92 18.08
CA ARG A 66 3.04 2.75 18.54
C ARG A 66 1.70 2.17 18.11
N LYS A 67 1.59 1.68 16.87
CA LYS A 67 0.38 1.01 16.39
C LYS A 67 0.05 -0.22 17.23
N GLN A 68 1.06 -1.04 17.52
CA GLN A 68 0.91 -2.28 18.29
C GLN A 68 0.82 -2.05 19.81
N GLY A 69 0.76 -0.79 20.27
CA GLY A 69 0.67 -0.45 21.70
C GLY A 69 1.93 -0.75 22.52
N ARG A 70 3.05 -1.07 21.86
CA ARG A 70 4.36 -1.33 22.50
C ARG A 70 5.07 -0.04 22.92
N SER A 71 4.70 1.08 22.30
CA SER A 71 5.18 2.42 22.67
C SER A 71 4.02 3.41 22.74
N LYS A 72 4.14 4.42 23.62
CA LYS A 72 3.12 5.46 23.76
C LYS A 72 3.16 6.40 22.57
N ILE A 73 1.98 6.71 22.02
CA ILE A 73 1.84 7.79 21.04
C ILE A 73 2.08 9.11 21.77
N GLN A 74 3.05 9.90 21.30
CA GLN A 74 3.38 11.20 21.85
C GLN A 74 3.31 12.26 20.77
N TYR A 75 2.73 13.41 21.12
CA TYR A 75 2.67 14.59 20.28
C TYR A 75 3.44 15.72 20.96
N LEU A 76 4.35 16.37 20.22
CA LEU A 76 5.12 17.49 20.76
C LEU A 76 4.23 18.71 21.07
N HIS A 77 3.08 18.83 20.40
CA HIS A 77 2.14 19.92 20.59
C HIS A 77 0.71 19.42 20.34
N PRO A 78 -0.31 19.87 21.09
CA PRO A 78 -1.70 19.41 20.93
C PRO A 78 -2.24 19.55 19.50
N LYS A 79 -1.91 20.65 18.81
CA LYS A 79 -2.28 20.88 17.40
C LYS A 79 -1.71 19.83 16.42
N LEU A 80 -0.71 19.03 16.81
CA LEU A 80 -0.16 17.95 15.97
C LEU A 80 -1.00 16.68 16.02
N GLU A 81 -1.76 16.46 17.10
CA GLU A 81 -2.60 15.27 17.26
C GLU A 81 -3.53 15.02 16.06
N PRO A 82 -4.40 15.98 15.64
CA PRO A 82 -5.31 15.74 14.52
C PRO A 82 -4.60 15.47 13.19
N ILE A 83 -3.36 15.91 13.02
CA ILE A 83 -2.57 15.75 11.79
C ILE A 83 -1.88 14.37 11.75
N LEU A 84 -1.38 13.91 12.91
CA LEU A 84 -0.53 12.74 13.03
C LEU A 84 -1.24 11.52 13.65
N LYS A 85 -2.51 11.65 14.05
CA LYS A 85 -3.29 10.56 14.66
C LYS A 85 -3.44 9.35 13.73
N GLU A 86 -3.63 9.57 12.43
CA GLU A 86 -3.71 8.49 11.44
C GLU A 86 -2.40 7.71 11.30
N THR A 87 -1.26 8.34 11.60
CA THR A 87 0.09 7.75 11.50
C THR A 87 0.74 7.56 12.87
N TYR A 88 -0.07 7.42 13.93
CA TYR A 88 0.40 7.12 15.28
C TYR A 88 1.48 8.09 15.80
N GLY A 89 1.36 9.38 15.48
CA GLY A 89 2.30 10.42 15.90
C GLY A 89 3.59 10.47 15.09
N VAL A 90 3.68 9.74 13.97
CA VAL A 90 4.85 9.74 13.07
C VAL A 90 4.57 10.65 11.88
N ILE A 91 5.52 11.53 11.52
CA ILE A 91 5.42 12.33 10.30
C ILE A 91 5.82 11.43 9.12
N LEU A 92 4.84 10.99 8.34
CA LEU A 92 5.03 10.04 7.26
C LEU A 92 4.79 10.69 5.88
N TYR A 93 3.88 11.65 5.81
CA TYR A 93 3.44 12.23 4.55
C TYR A 93 3.95 13.66 4.34
N GLN A 94 4.16 14.00 3.07
CA GLN A 94 4.48 15.36 2.64
C GLN A 94 3.40 16.37 3.03
N GLU A 95 2.14 15.96 2.89
CA GLU A 95 0.97 16.74 3.23
C GLU A 95 0.91 17.04 4.74
N GLN A 96 1.38 16.12 5.60
CA GLN A 96 1.48 16.38 7.04
C GLN A 96 2.46 17.51 7.35
N VAL A 97 3.63 17.54 6.69
CA VAL A 97 4.61 18.64 6.84
C VAL A 97 3.97 19.97 6.44
N MET A 98 3.23 19.99 5.33
CA MET A 98 2.57 21.21 4.85
C MET A 98 1.50 21.71 5.83
N ILE A 99 0.66 20.81 6.36
CA ILE A 99 -0.39 21.15 7.32
C ILE A 99 0.22 21.63 8.65
N ILE A 100 1.31 21.01 9.11
CA ILE A 100 2.03 21.45 10.32
C ILE A 100 2.55 22.88 10.14
N ALA A 101 3.18 23.19 9.00
CA ALA A 101 3.68 24.53 8.71
C ALA A 101 2.56 25.58 8.68
N ASN A 102 1.42 25.25 8.08
CA ASN A 102 0.27 26.15 8.07
C ASN A 102 -0.30 26.37 9.48
N ILE A 103 -0.56 25.30 10.23
CA ILE A 103 -1.25 25.38 11.53
C ILE A 103 -0.36 25.99 12.62
N LEU A 104 0.93 25.64 12.64
CA LEU A 104 1.85 26.10 13.68
C LEU A 104 2.51 27.42 13.32
N ALA A 105 2.79 27.72 12.05
CA ALA A 105 3.58 28.88 11.66
C ALA A 105 2.89 29.83 10.66
N ASP A 106 1.60 29.63 10.37
CA ASP A 106 0.81 30.48 9.47
C ASP A 106 1.31 30.53 8.02
N PHE A 107 2.05 29.51 7.59
CA PHE A 107 2.48 29.41 6.20
C PHE A 107 1.26 29.27 5.29
N SER A 108 1.21 30.01 4.20
CA SER A 108 0.30 29.71 3.10
C SER A 108 0.59 28.32 2.52
N LEU A 109 -0.37 27.73 1.79
CA LEU A 109 -0.15 26.43 1.14
C LEU A 109 1.02 26.47 0.12
N GLY A 110 1.24 27.64 -0.51
CA GLY A 110 2.37 27.85 -1.41
C GLY A 110 3.72 27.85 -0.67
N GLU A 111 3.81 28.56 0.45
CA GLU A 111 5.01 28.56 1.31
C GLU A 111 5.29 27.19 1.91
N ALA A 112 4.24 26.47 2.31
CA ALA A 112 4.33 25.11 2.80
C ALA A 112 4.88 24.14 1.74
N ASP A 113 4.52 24.27 0.46
CA ASP A 113 5.13 23.47 -0.61
C ASP A 113 6.59 23.86 -0.85
N ILE A 114 6.95 25.15 -0.74
CA ILE A 114 8.36 25.59 -0.81
C ILE A 114 9.17 24.94 0.31
N LEU A 115 8.64 24.93 1.54
CA LEU A 115 9.26 24.25 2.69
C LEU A 115 9.46 22.75 2.42
N ARG A 116 8.40 22.06 1.97
CA ARG A 116 8.45 20.63 1.63
C ARG A 116 9.54 20.34 0.58
N ARG A 117 9.64 21.17 -0.47
CA ARG A 117 10.67 21.03 -1.51
C ARG A 117 12.08 21.26 -0.95
N ALA A 118 12.26 22.28 -0.11
CA ALA A 118 13.54 22.59 0.52
C ALA A 118 14.02 21.43 1.40
N MET A 119 13.12 20.86 2.21
CA MET A 119 13.42 19.71 3.06
C MET A 119 13.76 18.46 2.26
N GLY A 120 12.98 18.14 1.21
CA GLY A 120 13.24 16.97 0.38
C GLY A 120 14.58 17.02 -0.35
N LYS A 121 15.03 18.23 -0.75
CA LYS A 121 16.33 18.44 -1.40
C LYS A 121 17.49 18.70 -0.43
N LYS A 122 17.21 18.84 0.88
CA LYS A 122 18.19 19.18 1.94
C LYS A 122 19.07 20.40 1.59
N ILE A 123 18.49 21.47 1.06
CA ILE A 123 19.24 22.66 0.65
C ILE A 123 19.54 23.52 1.89
N PRO A 124 20.80 23.62 2.39
CA PRO A 124 21.08 24.17 3.72
C PRO A 124 20.59 25.61 3.90
N ARG A 125 20.93 26.49 2.96
CA ARG A 125 20.53 27.90 3.00
C ARG A 125 19.02 28.09 3.03
N LEU A 126 18.29 27.37 2.17
CA LEU A 126 16.83 27.45 2.17
C LEU A 126 16.24 26.86 3.45
N MET A 127 16.84 25.81 4.01
CA MET A 127 16.38 25.23 5.27
C MET A 127 16.52 26.21 6.44
N GLU A 128 17.61 26.97 6.53
CA GLU A 128 17.78 28.02 7.53
C GLU A 128 16.76 29.14 7.34
N GLU A 129 16.62 29.68 6.12
CA GLU A 129 15.63 30.72 5.81
C GLU A 129 14.20 30.29 6.17
N GLN A 130 13.85 29.03 5.92
CA GLN A 130 12.54 28.49 6.29
C GLN A 130 12.41 28.21 7.79
N LYS A 131 13.49 27.82 8.47
CA LYS A 131 13.51 27.60 9.92
C LYS A 131 13.17 28.90 10.65
N ASP A 132 13.81 30.00 10.27
CA ASP A 132 13.59 31.31 10.88
C ASP A 132 12.15 31.77 10.65
N LYS A 133 11.64 31.65 9.42
CA LYS A 133 10.23 31.95 9.11
C LYS A 133 9.26 31.09 9.92
N PHE A 134 9.55 29.80 10.07
CA PHE A 134 8.70 28.89 10.83
C PHE A 134 8.67 29.28 12.30
N ILE A 135 9.81 29.59 12.92
CA ILE A 135 9.89 29.97 14.33
C ILE A 135 9.19 31.31 14.58
N GLU A 136 9.39 32.31 13.72
CA GLU A 136 8.71 33.60 13.83
C GLU A 136 7.19 33.48 13.66
N GLY A 137 6.74 32.68 12.68
CA GLY A 137 5.33 32.34 12.53
C GLY A 137 4.76 31.61 13.74
N ALA A 138 5.51 30.66 14.28
CA ALA A 138 5.13 29.89 15.46
C ALA A 138 5.00 30.76 16.71
N LYS A 139 5.90 31.73 16.89
CA LYS A 139 5.82 32.72 17.95
C LYS A 139 4.53 33.55 17.87
N LYS A 140 4.12 33.97 16.66
CA LYS A 140 2.84 34.68 16.43
C LYS A 140 1.61 33.82 16.71
N LYS A 141 1.74 32.50 16.61
CA LYS A 141 0.70 31.51 16.97
C LYS A 141 0.82 31.02 18.42
N GLU A 142 1.59 31.72 19.25
CA GLU A 142 1.81 31.45 20.67
C GLU A 142 2.44 30.08 20.97
N VAL A 143 3.18 29.53 20.00
CA VAL A 143 3.96 28.30 20.19
C VAL A 143 5.34 28.67 20.73
N ASN A 144 5.76 27.99 21.79
CA ASN A 144 7.08 28.23 22.40
C ASN A 144 8.22 28.06 21.36
N PRO A 145 9.15 29.01 21.20
CA PRO A 145 10.20 28.95 20.18
C PRO A 145 11.12 27.73 20.25
N SER A 146 11.41 27.22 21.46
CA SER A 146 12.21 26.00 21.64
C SER A 146 11.45 24.77 21.15
N LEU A 147 10.14 24.73 21.37
CA LEU A 147 9.27 23.67 20.89
C LEU A 147 9.10 23.74 19.37
N ALA A 148 8.91 24.94 18.82
CA ALA A 148 8.83 25.16 17.37
C ALA A 148 10.11 24.69 16.66
N THR A 149 11.28 25.01 17.23
CA THR A 149 12.58 24.54 16.74
C THR A 149 12.64 23.01 16.69
N ARG A 150 12.25 22.33 17.77
CA ARG A 150 12.23 20.86 17.83
C ARG A 150 11.26 20.25 16.82
N ILE A 151 10.09 20.85 16.63
CA ILE A 151 9.10 20.38 15.63
C ILE A 151 9.66 20.57 14.21
N PHE A 152 10.30 21.70 13.92
CA PHE A 152 10.92 21.95 12.63
C PHE A 152 12.03 20.93 12.32
N GLU A 153 12.89 20.65 13.28
CA GLU A 153 13.95 19.64 13.16
C GLU A 153 13.38 18.23 12.94
N LEU A 154 12.28 17.91 13.62
CA LEU A 154 11.56 16.65 13.40
C LEU A 154 11.00 16.57 11.97
N MET A 155 10.37 17.64 11.48
CA MET A 155 9.90 17.71 10.09
C MET A 155 11.05 17.55 9.10
N ALA A 156 12.17 18.26 9.30
CA ALA A 156 13.34 18.19 8.43
C ALA A 156 13.94 16.79 8.36
N HIS A 157 14.02 16.09 9.50
CA HIS A 157 14.49 14.72 9.58
C HIS A 157 13.59 13.77 8.77
N PHE A 158 12.26 13.88 8.91
CA PHE A 158 11.32 12.98 8.24
C PHE A 158 11.02 13.36 6.78
N ALA A 159 11.09 14.63 6.41
CA ALA A 159 10.75 15.08 5.07
C ALA A 159 11.71 14.55 3.99
N GLY A 160 12.93 14.14 4.35
CA GLY A 160 13.81 13.37 3.46
C GLY A 160 13.25 12.00 3.06
N TYR A 161 12.29 11.48 3.84
CA TYR A 161 11.59 10.20 3.62
C TYR A 161 10.07 10.37 3.43
N GLY A 162 9.57 11.60 3.50
CA GLY A 162 8.15 11.90 3.45
C GLY A 162 7.55 11.49 2.12
N PHE A 163 6.48 10.69 2.16
CA PHE A 163 5.82 10.21 0.95
C PHE A 163 4.63 11.07 0.56
N ASN A 164 4.32 11.12 -0.73
CA ASN A 164 3.13 11.81 -1.21
C ASN A 164 1.89 10.97 -0.89
N LYS A 165 1.02 11.46 -0.01
CA LYS A 165 -0.15 10.71 0.47
C LYS A 165 -1.12 10.44 -0.65
N SER A 166 -1.42 11.43 -1.51
CA SER A 166 -2.42 11.24 -2.58
C SER A 166 -2.05 10.12 -3.56
N HIS A 167 -0.77 10.02 -3.94
CA HIS A 167 -0.26 8.89 -4.73
C HIS A 167 -0.40 7.57 -3.97
N SER A 168 0.02 7.53 -2.69
CA SER A 168 -0.11 6.33 -1.85
C SER A 168 -1.57 5.86 -1.73
N THR A 169 -2.51 6.80 -1.56
CA THR A 169 -3.95 6.52 -1.46
C THR A 169 -4.50 5.88 -2.73
N GLY A 170 -4.14 6.40 -3.91
CA GLY A 170 -4.60 5.82 -5.18
C GLY A 170 -4.16 4.37 -5.37
N TYR A 171 -2.90 4.06 -5.04
CA TYR A 171 -2.36 2.70 -5.14
C TYR A 171 -2.88 1.79 -4.02
N ALA A 172 -3.07 2.31 -2.81
CA ALA A 172 -3.69 1.60 -1.71
C ALA A 172 -5.12 1.17 -2.05
N LEU A 173 -5.87 2.00 -2.80
CA LEU A 173 -7.22 1.64 -3.25
C LEU A 173 -7.20 0.41 -4.16
N ILE A 174 -6.29 0.33 -5.14
CA ILE A 174 -6.17 -0.83 -6.03
C ILE A 174 -5.70 -2.06 -5.24
N SER A 175 -4.74 -1.87 -4.32
CA SER A 175 -4.25 -2.93 -3.43
C SER A 175 -5.39 -3.50 -2.58
N TYR A 176 -6.23 -2.62 -2.01
CA TYR A 176 -7.40 -3.01 -1.24
C TYR A 176 -8.45 -3.71 -2.11
N GLN A 177 -8.74 -3.21 -3.31
CA GLN A 177 -9.70 -3.83 -4.23
C GLN A 177 -9.28 -5.25 -4.61
N THR A 178 -7.99 -5.46 -4.91
CA THR A 178 -7.47 -6.81 -5.22
C THR A 178 -7.48 -7.72 -3.99
N ALA A 179 -7.17 -7.21 -2.80
CA ALA A 179 -7.29 -7.97 -1.55
C ALA A 179 -8.76 -8.35 -1.26
N TYR A 180 -9.69 -7.41 -1.43
CA TYR A 180 -11.12 -7.61 -1.26
C TYR A 180 -11.65 -8.69 -2.21
N LEU A 181 -11.28 -8.64 -3.49
CA LEU A 181 -11.67 -9.65 -4.47
C LEU A 181 -11.09 -11.02 -4.12
N LYS A 182 -9.82 -11.10 -3.71
CA LYS A 182 -9.21 -12.35 -3.26
C LYS A 182 -9.90 -12.93 -2.03
N ALA A 183 -10.27 -12.09 -1.07
CA ALA A 183 -10.91 -12.52 0.17
C ALA A 183 -12.37 -12.97 -0.01
N ASN A 184 -13.11 -12.31 -0.91
CA ASN A 184 -14.55 -12.52 -1.06
C ASN A 184 -14.94 -13.37 -2.27
N TYR A 185 -14.11 -13.40 -3.31
CA TYR A 185 -14.30 -14.16 -4.55
C TYR A 185 -13.02 -14.93 -4.93
N PRO A 186 -12.51 -15.79 -4.04
CA PRO A 186 -11.19 -16.40 -4.22
C PRO A 186 -11.06 -17.25 -5.49
N LEU A 187 -12.11 -17.97 -5.89
CA LEU A 187 -12.07 -18.78 -7.11
C LEU A 187 -11.97 -17.90 -8.35
N GLU A 188 -12.85 -16.92 -8.49
CA GLU A 188 -12.90 -16.01 -9.62
C GLU A 188 -11.63 -15.16 -9.69
N PHE A 189 -11.16 -14.68 -8.54
CA PHE A 189 -9.92 -13.92 -8.43
C PHE A 189 -8.73 -14.74 -8.90
N MET A 190 -8.57 -15.99 -8.41
CA MET A 190 -7.44 -16.83 -8.82
C MET A 190 -7.55 -17.25 -10.29
N ALA A 191 -8.75 -17.48 -10.82
CA ALA A 191 -8.95 -17.72 -12.25
C ALA A 191 -8.49 -16.51 -13.10
N ALA A 192 -8.86 -15.30 -12.68
CA ALA A 192 -8.46 -14.07 -13.36
C ALA A 192 -6.95 -13.83 -13.26
N LEU A 193 -6.35 -14.02 -12.08
CA LEU A 193 -4.92 -13.86 -11.84
C LEU A 193 -4.07 -14.83 -12.67
N LEU A 194 -4.45 -16.12 -12.67
CA LEU A 194 -3.78 -17.14 -13.49
C LEU A 194 -3.93 -16.82 -14.98
N THR A 195 -5.08 -16.29 -15.41
CA THR A 195 -5.29 -15.87 -16.79
C THR A 195 -4.44 -14.66 -17.18
N SER A 196 -4.31 -13.65 -16.31
CA SER A 196 -3.50 -12.46 -16.61
C SER A 196 -2.01 -12.77 -16.77
N GLU A 197 -1.55 -13.89 -16.21
CA GLU A 197 -0.15 -14.30 -16.17
C GLU A 197 0.09 -15.59 -16.96
N ILE A 198 -0.84 -15.93 -17.87
CA ILE A 198 -0.88 -17.22 -18.60
C ILE A 198 0.38 -17.49 -19.43
N GLU A 199 1.08 -16.44 -19.87
CA GLU A 199 2.31 -16.54 -20.65
C GLU A 199 3.57 -16.61 -19.74
N ASN A 200 3.44 -16.33 -18.43
CA ASN A 200 4.55 -16.36 -17.47
C ASN A 200 4.53 -17.66 -16.66
N THR A 201 5.33 -18.65 -17.08
CA THR A 201 5.34 -19.98 -16.46
C THR A 201 5.77 -19.95 -14.99
N ASP A 202 6.70 -19.07 -14.60
CA ASP A 202 7.19 -18.99 -13.21
C ASP A 202 6.11 -18.44 -12.28
N LYS A 203 5.41 -17.37 -12.70
CA LYS A 203 4.26 -16.83 -11.96
C LYS A 203 3.07 -17.80 -11.93
N LEU A 204 2.80 -18.51 -13.02
CA LEU A 204 1.76 -19.55 -13.02
C LEU A 204 2.08 -20.63 -11.98
N ALA A 205 3.32 -21.12 -11.92
CA ALA A 205 3.72 -22.12 -10.93
C ALA A 205 3.53 -21.59 -9.49
N LEU A 206 3.90 -20.33 -9.24
CA LEU A 206 3.70 -19.66 -7.96
C LEU A 206 2.21 -19.61 -7.57
N TYR A 207 1.35 -19.12 -8.46
CA TYR A 207 -0.09 -18.98 -8.16
C TYR A 207 -0.85 -20.30 -8.13
N ILE A 208 -0.43 -21.32 -8.87
CA ILE A 208 -0.97 -22.68 -8.75
C ILE A 208 -0.67 -23.25 -7.35
N ASN A 209 0.53 -23.01 -6.82
CA ASN A 209 0.85 -23.40 -5.46
C ASN A 209 0.05 -22.60 -4.42
N GLU A 210 -0.21 -21.32 -4.67
CA GLU A 210 -1.10 -20.52 -3.83
C GLU A 210 -2.54 -21.06 -3.84
N CYS A 211 -3.09 -21.44 -5.00
CA CYS A 211 -4.39 -22.12 -5.07
C CYS A 211 -4.42 -23.37 -4.18
N ARG A 212 -3.35 -24.18 -4.18
CA ARG A 212 -3.26 -25.37 -3.31
C ARG A 212 -3.25 -24.98 -1.82
N ARG A 213 -2.51 -23.93 -1.45
CA ARG A 213 -2.48 -23.40 -0.07
C ARG A 213 -3.87 -22.92 0.37
N MET A 214 -4.63 -22.34 -0.55
CA MET A 214 -6.01 -21.86 -0.33
C MET A 214 -7.08 -22.97 -0.45
N ASP A 215 -6.68 -24.25 -0.56
CA ASP A 215 -7.58 -25.39 -0.80
C ASP A 215 -8.46 -25.28 -2.08
N ILE A 216 -8.01 -24.49 -3.06
CA ILE A 216 -8.64 -24.37 -4.38
C ILE A 216 -8.16 -25.49 -5.29
N LYS A 217 -9.07 -26.43 -5.59
CA LYS A 217 -8.79 -27.52 -6.52
C LYS A 217 -8.73 -27.03 -7.97
N ILE A 218 -7.62 -27.30 -8.64
CA ILE A 218 -7.45 -27.09 -10.08
C ILE A 218 -7.59 -28.44 -10.81
N LEU A 219 -8.59 -28.54 -11.67
CA LEU A 219 -8.81 -29.66 -12.57
C LEU A 219 -7.82 -29.59 -13.75
N PRO A 220 -7.32 -30.73 -14.26
CA PRO A 220 -6.42 -30.75 -15.41
C PRO A 220 -7.08 -30.16 -16.65
N PRO A 221 -6.32 -29.81 -17.70
CA PRO A 221 -6.90 -29.40 -18.96
C PRO A 221 -7.74 -30.53 -19.55
N ASP A 222 -8.87 -30.18 -20.15
CA ASP A 222 -9.81 -31.11 -20.77
C ASP A 222 -10.30 -30.52 -22.08
N ILE A 223 -10.20 -31.28 -23.17
CA ILE A 223 -10.57 -30.79 -24.51
C ILE A 223 -12.04 -30.39 -24.61
N ASN A 224 -12.92 -31.03 -23.84
CA ASN A 224 -14.36 -30.81 -23.86
C ASN A 224 -14.78 -29.68 -22.91
N HIS A 225 -14.00 -29.39 -21.87
CA HIS A 225 -14.38 -28.43 -20.82
C HIS A 225 -13.50 -27.19 -20.74
N SER A 226 -12.18 -27.29 -20.98
CA SER A 226 -11.26 -26.15 -20.85
C SER A 226 -11.51 -25.07 -21.91
N LEU A 227 -11.30 -23.82 -21.51
CA LEU A 227 -11.27 -22.66 -22.39
C LEU A 227 -9.84 -22.21 -22.66
N ALA A 228 -9.68 -21.15 -23.46
CA ALA A 228 -8.38 -20.52 -23.68
C ALA A 228 -7.78 -19.98 -22.37
N ASN A 229 -8.63 -19.48 -21.47
CA ASN A 229 -8.28 -18.90 -20.17
C ASN A 229 -8.68 -19.83 -19.02
N PHE A 230 -8.16 -19.55 -17.82
CA PHE A 230 -8.61 -20.27 -16.62
C PHE A 230 -10.06 -19.86 -16.33
N MET A 231 -10.86 -20.82 -15.89
CA MET A 231 -12.28 -20.58 -15.59
C MET A 231 -12.70 -21.31 -14.33
N VAL A 232 -13.77 -20.82 -13.72
CA VAL A 232 -14.45 -21.49 -12.62
C VAL A 232 -15.39 -22.55 -13.20
N GLU A 233 -15.23 -23.80 -12.78
CA GLU A 233 -16.10 -24.91 -13.12
C GLU A 233 -16.67 -25.50 -11.82
N LYS A 234 -17.91 -25.15 -11.51
CA LYS A 234 -18.55 -25.40 -10.20
C LYS A 234 -17.67 -24.76 -9.10
N ASN A 235 -17.26 -25.51 -8.09
CA ASN A 235 -16.41 -25.01 -6.99
C ASN A 235 -14.92 -25.33 -7.20
N LYS A 236 -14.46 -25.34 -8.46
CA LYS A 236 -13.07 -25.69 -8.83
C LYS A 236 -12.61 -24.79 -9.96
N LEU A 237 -11.30 -24.73 -10.16
CA LEU A 237 -10.71 -24.10 -11.34
C LEU A 237 -10.46 -25.14 -12.42
N ARG A 238 -10.77 -24.81 -13.67
CA ARG A 238 -10.36 -25.61 -14.84
C ARG A 238 -9.10 -25.00 -15.45
N PHE A 239 -8.09 -25.84 -15.64
CA PHE A 239 -6.84 -25.41 -16.28
C PHE A 239 -7.08 -24.95 -17.72
N ALA A 240 -6.45 -23.83 -18.07
CA ALA A 240 -6.58 -23.19 -19.37
C ALA A 240 -5.82 -23.95 -20.47
N LEU A 241 -6.39 -24.09 -21.66
CA LEU A 241 -5.67 -24.59 -22.83
C LEU A 241 -4.50 -23.67 -23.19
N GLY A 242 -4.64 -22.36 -22.97
CA GLY A 242 -3.59 -21.36 -23.21
C GLY A 242 -2.39 -21.47 -22.29
N ALA A 243 -2.53 -22.15 -21.14
CA ALA A 243 -1.43 -22.38 -20.20
C ALA A 243 -0.62 -23.66 -20.55
N ILE A 244 -1.03 -24.42 -21.57
CA ILE A 244 -0.31 -25.62 -22.00
C ILE A 244 0.86 -25.19 -22.89
N LYS A 245 2.09 -25.56 -22.51
CA LYS A 245 3.27 -25.28 -23.32
C LYS A 245 3.12 -25.87 -24.73
N ASN A 246 3.59 -25.11 -25.72
CA ASN A 246 3.57 -25.46 -27.15
C ASN A 246 2.18 -25.53 -27.80
N VAL A 247 1.11 -25.12 -27.12
CA VAL A 247 -0.22 -25.00 -27.73
C VAL A 247 -0.46 -23.56 -28.16
N GLY A 248 -0.45 -23.31 -29.47
CA GLY A 248 -0.63 -21.97 -30.03
C GLY A 248 -2.08 -21.49 -30.00
N LYS A 249 -2.28 -20.16 -29.92
CA LYS A 249 -3.60 -19.51 -29.93
C LYS A 249 -4.48 -19.96 -31.10
N ALA A 250 -3.91 -20.15 -32.29
CA ALA A 250 -4.64 -20.63 -33.47
C ALA A 250 -5.21 -22.05 -33.29
N ALA A 251 -4.43 -22.96 -32.69
CA ALA A 251 -4.87 -24.32 -32.40
C ALA A 251 -6.01 -24.33 -31.38
N ILE A 252 -5.89 -23.53 -30.32
CA ILE A 252 -6.92 -23.37 -29.29
C ILE A 252 -8.23 -22.85 -29.90
N SER A 253 -8.15 -21.78 -30.69
CA SER A 253 -9.32 -21.22 -31.37
C SER A 253 -10.00 -22.23 -32.31
N SER A 254 -9.21 -23.07 -32.99
CA SER A 254 -9.74 -24.15 -33.84
C SER A 254 -10.50 -25.20 -33.01
N ILE A 255 -9.88 -25.67 -31.92
CA ILE A 255 -10.48 -26.64 -30.98
C ILE A 255 -11.82 -26.13 -30.45
N LEU A 256 -11.84 -24.89 -29.93
CA LEU A 256 -13.04 -24.31 -29.33
C LEU A 256 -14.15 -24.14 -30.38
N ARG A 257 -13.82 -23.70 -31.60
CA ARG A 257 -14.79 -23.55 -32.69
C ARG A 257 -15.40 -24.88 -33.13
N VAL A 258 -14.61 -25.95 -33.18
CA VAL A 258 -15.12 -27.28 -33.57
C VAL A 258 -16.02 -27.85 -32.47
N ARG A 259 -15.73 -27.57 -31.20
CA ARG A 259 -16.51 -28.07 -30.05
C ARG A 259 -17.91 -27.45 -29.95
N GLU A 260 -18.11 -26.25 -30.48
CA GLU A 260 -19.41 -25.56 -30.49
C GLU A 260 -20.35 -26.04 -31.61
N LYS A 261 -19.88 -26.94 -32.48
CA LYS A 261 -20.69 -27.57 -33.53
C LYS A 261 -21.28 -28.89 -33.04
#